data_AF-A0A2W5A4L3-F1
#
_entry.id   AF-A0A2W5A4L3-F1
#
_cell.length_a   1.000
_cell.length_b   1.000
_cell.length_c   1.000
_cell.angle_alpha   90.00
_cell.angle_beta   90.00
_cell.angle_gamma   90.00
#
_symmetry.space_group_name_H-M   'P 1'
#
loop_
_entity.id
_entity.type
_entity.pdbx_description
1 polymer ?
#
loop_
_entity_poly.entity_id
_entity_poly.type
_entity_poly.pdbx_seq_one_letter_code
_entity_poly.pdbx_strand_id
1 'polypeptide(L)'
;MLARAYATLVSGCEFVSQHPIRNDVSCPWARRVQNRLVANHIRELDRFLCVLLEEAAVLLAEADHDASRFARLKRTSDKLDRVENMTGSPSQSTARLVAIRRISIRLRRPEESSSPAYAHDISLVCGASLPMSLALPSIAGFYRSLADRLALEILTNEGMPRFPRVSPPAKRRPQPQIEARSGSSPEI
;
A
#
# COMPACT_ATOMS: atom_id res chain seq x y z
N MET A 1 14.24 11.36 -8.34
CA MET A 1 13.18 11.78 -7.40
C MET A 1 12.91 10.71 -6.33
N LEU A 2 12.91 9.41 -6.68
CA LEU A 2 12.85 8.28 -5.75
C LEU A 2 13.72 8.42 -4.47
N ALA A 3 15.03 8.69 -4.62
CA ALA A 3 15.94 8.81 -3.47
C ALA A 3 15.50 9.88 -2.45
N ARG A 4 14.93 11.00 -2.94
CA ARG A 4 14.38 12.06 -2.08
C ARG A 4 13.09 11.63 -1.38
N ALA A 5 12.20 10.93 -2.09
CA ALA A 5 10.97 10.39 -1.51
C ALA A 5 11.29 9.36 -0.41
N TYR A 6 12.27 8.47 -0.68
CA TYR A 6 12.79 7.52 0.28
C TYR A 6 13.36 8.23 1.52
N ALA A 7 14.29 9.17 1.33
CA ALA A 7 14.89 9.93 2.43
C ALA A 7 13.84 10.67 3.27
N THR A 8 12.81 11.23 2.64
CA THR A 8 11.72 11.94 3.34
C THR A 8 10.91 10.97 4.22
N LEU A 9 10.54 9.80 3.70
CA LEU A 9 9.83 8.78 4.48
C LEU A 9 10.69 8.28 5.64
N VAL A 10 11.97 8.01 5.39
CA VAL A 10 12.97 7.61 6.38
C VAL A 10 13.04 8.62 7.54
N SER A 11 13.24 9.90 7.23
CA SER A 11 13.28 10.97 8.23
C SER A 11 11.95 11.12 8.98
N GLY A 12 10.82 10.94 8.30
CA GLY A 12 9.50 10.89 8.95
C GLY A 12 9.38 9.76 9.96
N CYS A 13 9.83 8.56 9.62
CA CYS A 13 9.82 7.41 10.53
C CYS A 13 10.72 7.62 11.75
N GLU A 14 11.89 8.22 11.56
CA GLU A 14 12.82 8.58 12.64
C GLU A 14 12.21 9.63 13.57
N PHE A 15 11.61 10.69 13.00
CA PHE A 15 10.90 11.72 13.75
C PHE A 15 9.80 11.10 14.61
N VAL A 16 8.94 10.24 14.04
CA VAL A 16 7.84 9.60 14.78
C VAL A 16 8.37 8.68 15.89
N SER A 17 9.45 7.95 15.64
CA SER A 17 10.07 7.06 16.63
C SER A 17 10.71 7.82 17.80
N GLN A 18 11.29 8.99 17.55
CA GLN A 18 11.97 9.82 18.55
C GLN A 18 11.03 10.71 19.37
N HIS A 19 9.77 10.84 18.97
CA HIS A 19 8.76 11.64 19.67
C HIS A 19 7.67 10.73 20.27
N PRO A 20 8.02 9.91 21.28
CA PRO A 20 7.08 8.99 21.89
C PRO A 20 5.96 9.75 22.58
N ILE A 21 4.79 9.14 22.53
CA ILE A 21 3.59 9.71 23.13
C ILE A 21 3.50 9.29 24.60
N ARG A 22 3.10 10.22 25.45
CA ARG A 22 2.99 10.02 26.90
C ARG A 22 1.85 9.06 27.26
N ASN A 23 2.09 8.08 28.14
CA ASN A 23 1.08 7.08 28.54
C ASN A 23 0.19 7.51 29.70
N ASP A 24 0.62 8.50 30.46
CA ASP A 24 0.09 8.92 31.75
C ASP A 24 -0.94 10.04 31.65
N VAL A 25 -1.55 10.23 30.48
CA VAL A 25 -2.52 11.32 30.27
C VAL A 25 -3.88 10.97 30.89
N SER A 26 -4.09 11.46 32.11
CA SER A 26 -5.34 11.30 32.85
C SER A 26 -6.47 12.22 32.35
N CYS A 27 -6.13 13.38 31.78
CA CYS A 27 -7.11 14.35 31.27
C CYS A 27 -7.73 13.89 29.93
N PRO A 28 -9.07 13.76 29.82
CA PRO A 28 -9.73 13.33 28.58
C PRO A 28 -9.46 14.23 27.38
N TRP A 29 -9.36 15.55 27.59
CA TRP A 29 -9.05 16.50 26.52
C TRP A 29 -7.62 16.31 25.99
N ALA A 30 -6.65 16.20 26.89
CA ALA A 30 -5.25 15.94 26.51
C ALA A 30 -5.12 14.60 25.76
N ARG A 31 -5.87 13.57 26.16
CA ARG A 31 -5.93 12.28 25.44
C ARG A 31 -6.49 12.42 24.02
N ARG A 32 -7.52 13.26 23.81
CA ARG A 32 -8.06 13.53 22.47
C ARG A 32 -7.05 14.25 21.59
N VAL A 33 -6.35 15.24 22.12
CA VAL A 33 -5.29 15.97 21.40
C VAL A 33 -4.17 14.99 21.01
N GLN A 34 -3.76 14.15 21.96
CA GLN A 34 -2.78 13.12 21.75
C GLN A 34 -3.18 12.16 20.64
N ASN A 35 -4.38 11.56 20.70
CA ASN A 35 -4.84 10.64 19.66
C ASN A 35 -4.90 11.31 18.27
N ARG A 36 -5.26 12.60 18.19
CA ARG A 36 -5.23 13.37 16.94
C ARG A 36 -3.80 13.55 16.42
N LEU A 37 -2.84 13.82 17.30
CA LEU A 37 -1.43 13.92 16.94
C LEU A 37 -0.92 12.61 16.35
N VAL A 38 -1.21 11.48 16.99
CA VAL A 38 -0.87 10.14 16.46
C VAL A 38 -1.50 9.89 15.10
N ALA A 39 -2.79 10.17 14.96
CA ALA A 39 -3.50 9.99 13.70
C ALA A 39 -2.93 10.88 12.59
N ASN A 40 -2.38 12.04 12.93
CA ASN A 40 -1.69 12.93 11.98
C ASN A 40 -0.31 12.39 11.60
N HIS A 41 0.48 11.90 12.56
CA HIS A 41 1.76 11.22 12.28
C HIS A 41 1.56 10.06 11.31
N ILE A 42 0.61 9.16 11.60
CA ILE A 42 0.29 8.03 10.71
C ILE A 42 -0.14 8.52 9.32
N ARG A 43 -0.99 9.55 9.25
CA ARG A 43 -1.46 10.12 7.97
C ARG A 43 -0.30 10.68 7.15
N GLU A 44 0.70 11.27 7.80
CA GLU A 44 1.84 11.86 7.11
C GLU A 44 2.81 10.80 6.59
N LEU A 45 3.10 9.76 7.39
CA LEU A 45 3.86 8.60 6.93
C LEU A 45 3.20 7.92 5.73
N ASP A 46 1.87 7.79 5.75
CA ASP A 46 1.12 7.21 4.63
C ASP A 46 1.21 8.07 3.36
N ARG A 47 1.23 9.40 3.48
CA ARG A 47 1.47 10.30 2.35
C ARG A 47 2.88 10.17 1.80
N PHE A 48 3.89 10.14 2.65
CA PHE A 48 5.28 9.95 2.22
C PHE A 48 5.47 8.61 1.52
N LEU A 49 4.86 7.54 2.03
CA LEU A 49 4.84 6.24 1.34
C LEU A 49 4.12 6.31 -0.01
N CYS A 50 2.98 6.99 -0.09
CA CYS A 50 2.26 7.17 -1.36
C CYS A 50 3.12 7.83 -2.44
N VAL A 51 3.87 8.88 -2.07
CA VAL A 51 4.82 9.55 -2.98
C VAL A 51 5.95 8.58 -3.38
N LEU A 52 6.54 7.84 -2.43
CA LEU A 52 7.56 6.83 -2.75
C LEU A 52 7.04 5.77 -3.74
N LEU A 53 5.79 5.31 -3.56
CA LEU A 53 5.16 4.33 -4.45
C LEU A 53 4.87 4.88 -5.85
N GLU A 54 4.50 6.15 -5.96
CA GLU A 54 4.35 6.84 -7.25
C GLU A 54 5.68 6.93 -7.99
N GLU A 55 6.74 7.34 -7.30
CA GLU A 55 8.09 7.39 -7.86
C GLU A 55 8.60 5.99 -8.26
N ALA A 56 8.32 4.97 -7.45
CA ALA A 56 8.63 3.58 -7.75
C ALA A 56 7.92 3.09 -9.01
N ALA A 57 6.61 3.38 -9.13
CA ALA A 57 5.83 2.97 -10.28
C ALA A 57 6.36 3.59 -11.58
N VAL A 58 6.81 4.85 -11.56
CA VAL A 58 7.42 5.52 -12.73
C VAL A 58 8.68 4.82 -13.20
N LEU A 59 9.51 4.30 -12.29
CA LEU A 59 10.76 3.58 -12.64
C LEU A 59 10.51 2.13 -13.07
N LEU A 60 9.49 1.49 -12.52
CA LEU A 60 9.14 0.11 -12.84
C LEU A 60 8.32 -0.01 -14.14
N ALA A 61 7.58 1.03 -14.49
CA ALA A 61 6.79 1.16 -15.70
C ALA A 61 7.59 0.86 -16.99
N GLU A 62 7.13 -0.13 -17.76
CA GLU A 62 7.52 -0.26 -19.18
C GLU A 62 6.73 0.76 -20.03
N ALA A 63 7.11 0.94 -21.29
CA ALA A 63 6.60 1.99 -22.21
C ALA A 63 5.07 2.09 -22.36
N ASP A 64 4.30 1.11 -21.86
CA ASP A 64 2.84 1.03 -21.91
C ASP A 64 2.16 1.24 -20.53
N HIS A 65 2.90 1.73 -19.53
CA HIS A 65 2.35 1.99 -18.21
C HIS A 65 1.48 3.26 -18.18
N ASP A 66 0.19 3.08 -17.93
CA ASP A 66 -0.74 4.19 -17.70
C ASP A 66 -0.53 4.81 -16.30
N ALA A 67 0.44 5.72 -16.20
CA ALA A 67 0.73 6.50 -14.99
C ALA A 67 -0.52 7.23 -14.45
N SER A 68 -1.45 7.61 -15.33
CA SER A 68 -2.70 8.27 -14.94
C SER A 68 -3.62 7.34 -14.15
N ARG A 69 -3.68 6.05 -14.51
CA ARG A 69 -4.42 5.03 -13.74
C ARG A 69 -3.80 4.81 -12.37
N PHE A 70 -2.46 4.75 -12.28
CA PHE A 70 -1.78 4.58 -11.00
C PHE A 70 -2.03 5.77 -10.06
N ALA A 71 -1.91 7.00 -10.58
CA ALA A 71 -2.17 8.22 -9.81
C ALA A 71 -3.61 8.28 -9.25
N ARG A 72 -4.59 7.74 -9.98
CA ARG A 72 -6.01 7.68 -9.58
C ARG A 72 -6.31 6.69 -8.45
N LEU A 73 -5.40 5.77 -8.13
CA LEU A 73 -5.58 4.88 -6.98
C LEU A 73 -5.64 5.71 -5.70
N LYS A 74 -6.79 5.68 -5.01
CA LYS A 74 -7.04 6.53 -3.85
C LYS A 74 -6.37 6.06 -2.56
N ARG A 75 -6.00 4.77 -2.48
CA ARG A 75 -5.46 4.16 -1.26
C ARG A 75 -4.01 3.76 -1.47
N THR A 76 -3.18 4.09 -0.50
CA THR A 76 -1.77 3.70 -0.44
C THR A 76 -1.60 2.18 -0.48
N SER A 77 -2.52 1.42 0.13
CA SER A 77 -2.55 -0.05 0.04
C SER A 77 -2.69 -0.57 -1.39
N ASP A 78 -3.55 0.07 -2.19
CA ASP A 78 -3.83 -0.36 -3.56
C ASP A 78 -2.64 -0.03 -4.47
N LYS A 79 -1.96 1.10 -4.20
CA LYS A 79 -0.70 1.46 -4.86
C LYS A 79 0.42 0.49 -4.51
N LEU A 80 0.54 0.10 -3.23
CA LEU A 80 1.55 -0.86 -2.80
C LEU A 80 1.33 -2.21 -3.48
N ASP A 81 0.12 -2.74 -3.44
CA ASP A 81 -0.22 -4.00 -4.11
C ASP A 81 0.13 -3.96 -5.60
N ARG A 82 -0.12 -2.83 -6.26
CA ARG A 82 0.24 -2.66 -7.66
C ARG A 82 1.76 -2.64 -7.90
N VAL A 83 2.54 -1.98 -7.05
CA VAL A 83 4.01 -1.96 -7.12
C VAL A 83 4.60 -3.34 -6.84
N GLU A 84 4.12 -4.05 -5.81
CA GLU A 84 4.58 -5.41 -5.49
C GLU A 84 4.29 -6.40 -6.63
N ASN A 85 3.16 -6.24 -7.31
CA ASN A 85 2.84 -7.00 -8.52
C ASN A 85 3.78 -6.69 -9.69
N MET A 86 4.33 -5.47 -9.77
CA MET A 86 5.34 -5.12 -10.80
C MET A 86 6.70 -5.73 -10.48
N THR A 87 7.11 -5.75 -9.21
CA THR A 87 8.37 -6.34 -8.75
C THR A 87 8.32 -7.87 -8.59
N GLY A 88 7.13 -8.47 -8.71
CA GLY A 88 6.94 -9.92 -8.57
C GLY A 88 7.10 -10.43 -7.14
N SER A 89 7.04 -9.54 -6.14
CA SER A 89 7.32 -9.84 -4.72
C SER A 89 6.11 -9.48 -3.84
N PRO A 90 4.99 -10.23 -3.94
CA PRO A 90 3.81 -9.98 -3.13
C PRO A 90 4.12 -10.17 -1.64
N SER A 91 3.68 -9.24 -0.80
CA SER A 91 3.90 -9.32 0.64
C SER A 91 2.60 -9.12 1.44
N GLN A 92 2.64 -9.46 2.73
CA GLN A 92 1.51 -9.20 3.63
C GLN A 92 1.41 -7.71 4.05
N SER A 93 2.23 -6.83 3.48
CA SER A 93 2.29 -5.40 3.83
C SER A 93 1.00 -4.66 3.53
N THR A 94 0.27 -5.07 2.48
CA THR A 94 -1.04 -4.48 2.13
C THR A 94 -2.06 -4.63 3.26
N ALA A 95 -2.16 -5.82 3.87
CA ALA A 95 -3.08 -6.06 4.97
C ALA A 95 -2.73 -5.18 6.20
N ARG A 96 -1.44 -5.04 6.50
CA ARG A 96 -0.94 -4.18 7.58
C ARG A 96 -1.25 -2.71 7.33
N LEU A 97 -1.06 -2.20 6.11
CA LEU A 97 -1.44 -0.82 5.75
C LEU A 97 -2.93 -0.56 5.92
N VAL A 98 -3.78 -1.51 5.53
CA VAL A 98 -5.23 -1.36 5.72
C VAL A 98 -5.58 -1.29 7.21
N ALA A 99 -4.96 -2.12 8.06
CA ALA A 99 -5.14 -2.06 9.51
C ALA A 99 -4.65 -0.73 10.11
N ILE A 100 -3.46 -0.24 9.70
CA ILE A 100 -2.94 1.08 10.12
C ILE A 100 -3.92 2.21 9.78
N ARG A 101 -4.50 2.18 8.58
CA ARG A 101 -5.51 3.16 8.18
C ARG A 101 -6.74 3.12 9.09
N ARG A 102 -7.23 1.92 9.42
CA ARG A 102 -8.36 1.76 10.36
C ARG A 102 -8.01 2.27 11.75
N ILE A 103 -6.80 2.00 12.25
CA ILE A 103 -6.29 2.56 13.51
C ILE A 103 -6.31 4.09 13.49
N SER A 104 -5.79 4.72 12.42
CA SER A 104 -5.77 6.19 12.27
C SER A 104 -7.18 6.80 12.27
N ILE A 105 -8.15 6.14 11.64
CA ILE A 105 -9.56 6.57 11.66
C ILE A 105 -10.13 6.49 13.08
N ARG A 106 -9.93 5.37 13.78
CA ARG A 106 -10.45 5.18 15.14
C ARG A 106 -9.79 6.10 16.16
N LEU A 107 -8.51 6.44 15.99
CA LEU A 107 -7.85 7.45 16.85
C LEU A 107 -8.52 8.82 16.79
N ARG A 108 -9.17 9.17 15.67
CA ARG A 108 -9.95 10.41 15.55
C ARG A 108 -11.32 10.34 16.23
N ARG A 109 -11.75 9.14 16.66
CA ARG A 109 -13.04 8.82 17.29
C ARG A 109 -12.81 8.10 18.63
N PRO A 110 -12.66 8.85 19.74
CA PRO A 110 -12.20 8.30 21.03
C PRO A 110 -13.02 7.13 21.58
N GLU A 111 -14.30 7.04 21.22
CA GLU A 111 -15.20 5.97 21.67
C GLU A 111 -14.86 4.61 21.04
N GLU A 112 -14.23 4.61 19.85
CA GLU A 112 -13.93 3.41 19.09
C GLU A 112 -12.54 2.80 19.43
N SER A 113 -11.67 3.54 20.13
CA SER A 113 -10.30 3.11 20.45
C SER A 113 -10.21 2.02 21.52
N SER A 114 -11.29 1.72 22.22
CA SER A 114 -11.37 0.61 23.19
C SER A 114 -12.03 -0.65 22.63
N SER A 115 -12.36 -0.66 21.33
CA SER A 115 -13.05 -1.81 20.72
C SER A 115 -12.10 -3.01 20.51
N PRO A 116 -12.59 -4.26 20.60
CA PRO A 116 -11.82 -5.46 20.25
C PRO A 116 -11.24 -5.39 18.83
N ALA A 117 -11.96 -4.75 17.91
CA ALA A 117 -11.51 -4.52 16.54
C ALA A 117 -10.26 -3.62 16.46
N TYR A 118 -10.13 -2.64 17.36
CA TYR A 118 -8.93 -1.81 17.46
C TYR A 118 -7.73 -2.62 17.96
N ALA A 119 -7.92 -3.41 19.02
CA ALA A 119 -6.86 -4.29 19.54
C ALA A 119 -6.40 -5.33 18.50
N HIS A 120 -7.34 -5.90 17.73
CA HIS A 120 -7.02 -6.79 16.62
C HIS A 120 -6.18 -6.11 15.55
N ASP A 121 -6.55 -4.90 15.11
CA ASP A 121 -5.77 -4.16 14.11
C ASP A 121 -4.36 -3.83 14.62
N ILE A 122 -4.20 -3.50 15.91
CA ILE A 122 -2.87 -3.30 16.52
C ILE A 122 -2.05 -4.58 16.50
N SER A 123 -2.66 -5.71 16.88
CA SER A 123 -2.01 -7.02 16.84
C SER A 123 -1.56 -7.39 15.43
N LEU A 124 -2.40 -7.14 14.42
CA LEU A 124 -2.05 -7.41 13.02
C LEU A 124 -0.84 -6.59 12.57
N VAL A 125 -0.71 -5.36 13.05
CA VAL A 125 0.38 -4.46 12.66
C VAL A 125 1.66 -4.73 13.45
N CYS A 126 1.55 -5.00 14.75
CA CYS A 126 2.69 -5.08 15.67
C CYS A 126 3.10 -6.51 16.04
N GLY A 127 2.31 -7.52 15.66
CA GLY A 127 2.47 -8.91 16.09
C GLY A 127 1.99 -9.18 17.52
N ALA A 128 1.52 -8.16 18.23
CA ALA A 128 1.00 -8.26 19.60
C ALA A 128 0.00 -7.13 19.89
N SER A 129 -0.90 -7.35 20.84
CA SER A 129 -1.77 -6.29 21.36
C SER A 129 -0.95 -5.35 22.25
N LEU A 130 -0.73 -4.12 21.80
CA LEU A 130 0.11 -3.14 22.47
C LEU A 130 -0.65 -1.83 22.75
N PRO A 131 -0.29 -1.10 23.82
CA PRO A 131 -0.74 0.27 23.98
C PRO A 131 -0.18 1.15 22.85
N MET A 132 -0.90 2.23 22.52
CA MET A 132 -0.58 3.08 21.36
C MET A 132 0.82 3.72 21.40
N SER A 133 1.33 4.03 22.58
CA SER A 133 2.70 4.53 22.78
C SER A 133 3.78 3.56 22.33
N LEU A 134 3.55 2.26 22.48
CA LEU A 134 4.48 1.21 22.03
C LEU A 134 4.18 0.79 20.59
N ALA A 135 2.91 0.86 20.17
CA ALA A 135 2.51 0.57 18.81
C ALA A 135 3.02 1.62 17.80
N LEU A 136 3.06 2.91 18.16
CA LEU A 136 3.44 3.97 17.22
C LEU A 136 4.89 3.82 16.69
N PRO A 137 5.92 3.59 17.52
CA PRO A 137 7.26 3.26 17.03
C PRO A 137 7.29 1.99 16.16
N SER A 138 6.51 0.97 16.50
CA SER A 138 6.39 -0.26 15.69
C SER A 138 5.77 0.02 14.30
N ILE A 139 4.74 0.87 14.25
CA ILE A 139 4.14 1.35 12.99
C ILE A 139 5.17 2.12 12.16
N ALA A 140 5.94 3.03 12.77
CA ALA A 140 7.00 3.75 12.07
C ALA A 140 8.09 2.79 11.54
N GLY A 141 8.48 1.80 12.35
CA GLY A 141 9.40 0.73 11.95
C GLY A 141 8.88 -0.07 10.75
N PHE A 142 7.57 -0.37 10.71
CA PHE A 142 6.94 -0.99 9.55
C PHE A 142 7.11 -0.12 8.28
N TYR A 143 6.74 1.16 8.34
CA TYR A 143 6.92 2.07 7.20
C TYR A 143 8.38 2.15 6.74
N ARG A 144 9.33 2.19 7.69
CA ARG A 144 10.77 2.19 7.37
C ARG A 144 11.18 0.90 6.65
N SER A 145 10.85 -0.26 7.22
CA SER A 145 11.19 -1.56 6.61
C SER A 145 10.59 -1.72 5.21
N LEU A 146 9.38 -1.20 5.01
CA LEU A 146 8.73 -1.20 3.71
C LEU A 146 9.48 -0.31 2.70
N ALA A 147 9.90 0.89 3.13
CA ALA A 147 10.70 1.80 2.31
C ALA A 147 12.04 1.19 1.89
N ASP A 148 12.77 0.59 2.85
CA ASP A 148 14.06 -0.04 2.63
C ASP A 148 13.95 -1.20 1.63
N ARG A 149 12.93 -2.05 1.82
CA ARG A 149 12.65 -3.16 0.90
C ARG A 149 12.31 -2.66 -0.51
N LEU A 150 11.40 -1.70 -0.64
CA LEU A 150 11.02 -1.15 -1.95
C LEU A 150 12.23 -0.52 -2.67
N ALA A 151 13.06 0.24 -1.96
CA ALA A 151 14.26 0.82 -2.54
C ALA A 151 15.22 -0.27 -3.06
N LEU A 152 15.44 -1.34 -2.29
CA LEU A 152 16.28 -2.46 -2.70
C LEU A 152 15.71 -3.19 -3.92
N GLU A 153 14.41 -3.48 -3.92
CA GLU A 153 13.72 -4.15 -5.04
C GLU A 153 13.77 -3.32 -6.32
N ILE A 154 13.63 -1.99 -6.24
CA ILE A 154 13.69 -1.12 -7.41
C ILE A 154 15.11 -1.06 -7.97
N LEU A 155 16.12 -0.85 -7.11
CA LEU A 155 17.53 -0.77 -7.53
C LEU A 155 18.01 -2.07 -8.18
N THR A 156 17.57 -3.22 -7.66
CA THR A 156 17.90 -4.53 -8.24
C THR A 156 17.21 -4.77 -9.58
N ASN A 157 15.99 -4.23 -9.78
CA ASN A 157 15.26 -4.32 -11.04
C ASN A 157 15.69 -3.30 -12.11
N GLU A 158 16.44 -2.25 -11.77
CA GLU A 158 17.05 -1.33 -12.74
C GLU A 158 18.34 -1.91 -13.37
N GLY A 159 19.05 -2.80 -12.67
CA GLY A 159 20.32 -3.37 -13.13
C GLY A 159 20.21 -4.61 -14.03
N MET A 160 19.01 -5.14 -14.28
CA MET A 160 18.81 -6.36 -15.07
C MET A 160 18.36 -6.03 -16.51
N PRO A 161 19.00 -6.59 -17.56
CA PRO A 161 18.47 -6.52 -18.91
C PRO A 161 17.11 -7.23 -18.95
N ARG A 162 16.03 -6.46 -19.10
CA ARG A 162 14.67 -6.99 -19.12
C ARG A 162 14.42 -7.66 -20.47
N PHE A 163 14.29 -8.98 -20.46
CA PHE A 163 13.79 -9.71 -21.62
C PHE A 163 12.37 -9.26 -21.92
N PRO A 164 12.02 -8.99 -23.20
CA PRO A 164 10.67 -8.58 -23.55
C PRO A 164 9.70 -9.67 -23.08
N ARG A 165 8.73 -9.28 -22.24
CA ARG A 165 7.64 -10.17 -21.86
C ARG A 165 6.90 -10.57 -23.14
N VAL A 166 6.97 -11.85 -23.48
CA VAL A 166 6.19 -12.41 -24.59
C VAL A 166 4.72 -12.27 -24.20
N SER A 167 4.03 -11.32 -24.82
CA SER A 167 2.59 -11.14 -24.63
C SER A 167 1.89 -12.48 -24.90
N PRO A 168 1.02 -12.96 -24.00
CA PRO A 168 0.24 -14.16 -24.27
C PRO A 168 -0.60 -13.94 -25.53
N PRO A 169 -0.71 -14.94 -26.42
CA PRO A 169 -1.42 -14.79 -27.67
C PRO A 169 -2.86 -14.33 -27.40
N ALA A 170 -3.26 -13.26 -28.09
CA ALA A 170 -4.60 -12.71 -28.00
C ALA A 170 -5.63 -13.83 -28.17
N LYS A 171 -6.54 -13.96 -27.19
CA LYS A 171 -7.68 -14.88 -27.29
C LYS A 171 -8.45 -14.54 -28.57
N ARG A 172 -8.31 -15.38 -29.60
CA ARG A 172 -9.07 -15.27 -30.84
C ARG A 172 -10.55 -15.24 -30.47
N ARG A 173 -11.24 -14.16 -30.82
CA ARG A 173 -12.71 -14.13 -30.76
C ARG A 173 -13.24 -15.26 -31.64
N PRO A 174 -14.22 -16.05 -31.18
CA PRO A 174 -14.87 -17.02 -32.04
C PRO A 174 -15.52 -16.28 -33.22
N GLN A 175 -15.19 -16.70 -34.44
CA GLN A 175 -15.86 -16.24 -35.65
C GLN A 175 -17.34 -16.67 -35.60
N PRO A 176 -18.29 -15.81 -36.01
CA PRO A 176 -19.67 -16.22 -36.18
C PRO A 176 -19.75 -17.26 -37.31
N GLN A 177 -20.34 -18.41 -37.02
CA GLN A 177 -20.64 -19.43 -38.02
C GLN A 177 -21.69 -18.86 -38.99
N ILE A 178 -21.30 -18.75 -40.26
CA ILE A 178 -22.23 -18.44 -41.36
C ILE A 178 -22.94 -19.75 -41.66
N GLU A 179 -24.23 -19.84 -41.32
CA GLU A 179 -25.09 -20.95 -41.73
C GLU A 179 -25.20 -20.95 -43.26
N ALA A 180 -24.61 -21.96 -43.89
CA ALA A 180 -24.81 -22.25 -45.29
C ALA A 180 -26.24 -22.76 -45.50
N ARG A 181 -27.08 -21.95 -46.14
CA ARG A 181 -28.31 -22.44 -46.79
C ARG A 181 -27.92 -23.36 -47.93
N SER A 182 -27.93 -24.67 -47.69
CA SER A 182 -27.94 -25.69 -48.74
C SER A 182 -29.38 -25.96 -49.16
N GLY A 183 -29.78 -25.38 -50.29
CA GLY A 183 -30.88 -25.90 -51.09
C GLY A 183 -30.30 -26.74 -52.22
N SER A 184 -30.77 -27.99 -52.34
CA SER A 184 -31.17 -28.66 -53.59
C SER A 184 -31.39 -30.17 -53.36
N SER A 185 -32.63 -30.60 -53.67
CA SER A 185 -33.24 -31.90 -54.08
C SER A 185 -32.33 -33.05 -54.56
N PRO A 186 -32.79 -34.32 -54.82
CA PRO A 186 -34.12 -34.75 -55.30
C PRO A 186 -34.63 -36.18 -54.91
N GLU A 187 -35.72 -36.60 -55.58
CA GLU A 187 -36.30 -37.96 -55.80
C GLU A 187 -37.25 -38.48 -54.68
N ILE A 188 -38.48 -38.94 -54.94
CA ILE A 188 -39.11 -39.63 -56.09
C ILE A 188 -40.51 -39.07 -56.37
#